data_AF-A0A7U6GL32-F1
#
_entry.id   AF-A0A7U6GL32-F1
#
_cell.length_a   1.000
_cell.length_b   1.000
_cell.length_c   1.000
_cell.angle_alpha   90.00
_cell.angle_beta   90.00
_cell.angle_gamma   90.00
#
_symmetry.space_group_name_H-M   'P 1'
#
loop_
_entity.id
_entity.type
_entity.pdbx_description
1 polymer ?
#
loop_
_entity_poly.entity_id
_entity_poly.type
_entity_poly.pdbx_seq_one_letter_code
_entity_poly.pdbx_strand_id
1 'polypeptide(L)'
;MRWPSWPWLVLVLPALAWAGEGFKHVDHKHWTDKYDPYFRKNSKHYFGPLVDWRWFKAQGIAESGLNPKARSRVGAVGVMQIMPKTFEYIRKKNASLKSLEAPKWNIAAGIYYDRYLYEKWDFLDASAQQRLLFAFGSYNAGFRRVRQAYNKSLKQHEVVNEWEMVEGFVPGATRHYVKRIRKLMSAIL
;
A
#
# COMPACT_ATOMS: atom_id res chain seq x y z
N MET A 1 -6.24 15.44 15.73
CA MET A 1 -7.46 14.59 15.82
C MET A 1 -7.04 13.17 16.19
N ARG A 2 -7.17 12.77 17.46
CA ARG A 2 -6.70 11.46 17.96
C ARG A 2 -7.74 10.39 17.64
N TRP A 3 -7.32 9.29 17.01
CA TRP A 3 -8.20 8.21 16.56
C TRP A 3 -8.42 7.16 17.67
N PRO A 4 -9.64 6.63 17.84
CA PRO A 4 -9.90 5.60 18.84
C PRO A 4 -9.27 4.26 18.44
N SER A 5 -8.63 3.60 19.42
CA SER A 5 -8.08 2.25 19.33
C SER A 5 -9.17 1.21 19.60
N TRP A 6 -9.41 0.29 18.66
CA TRP A 6 -10.13 -0.96 18.95
C TRP A 6 -9.55 -2.15 18.18
N PRO A 7 -9.50 -3.36 18.77
CA PRO A 7 -8.98 -4.57 18.13
C PRO A 7 -9.98 -5.27 17.18
N TRP A 8 -9.43 -5.97 16.18
CA TRP A 8 -10.03 -7.04 15.35
C TRP A 8 -10.73 -6.65 14.03
N LEU A 9 -10.00 -6.79 12.91
CA LEU A 9 -10.07 -7.95 12.01
C LEU A 9 -9.09 -7.71 10.85
N VAL A 10 -7.85 -8.14 11.07
CA VAL A 10 -6.79 -8.08 10.07
C VAL A 10 -6.81 -9.39 9.31
N LEU A 11 -7.43 -9.42 8.13
CA LEU A 11 -7.02 -10.36 7.10
C LEU A 11 -5.92 -9.67 6.28
N VAL A 12 -4.72 -9.85 6.81
CA VAL A 12 -3.45 -9.67 6.11
C VAL A 12 -3.46 -10.61 4.92
N LEU A 13 -3.27 -10.09 3.71
CA LEU A 13 -2.93 -10.94 2.58
C LEU A 13 -1.40 -11.05 2.47
N PRO A 14 -0.82 -12.27 2.44
CA PRO A 14 0.33 -12.45 1.58
C PRO A 14 -0.13 -12.11 0.16
N ALA A 15 0.66 -11.36 -0.60
CA ALA A 15 0.43 -11.15 -2.02
C ALA A 15 0.29 -12.52 -2.73
N LEU A 16 -0.93 -13.06 -2.78
CA LEU A 16 -1.28 -14.28 -3.51
C LEU A 16 -1.56 -13.89 -4.95
N ALA A 17 -0.49 -13.52 -5.62
CA ALA A 17 -0.33 -13.62 -7.05
C ALA A 17 1.04 -14.28 -7.33
N TRP A 18 1.20 -15.50 -6.83
CA TRP A 18 2.15 -16.46 -7.41
C TRP A 18 1.33 -17.54 -8.11
N ALA A 19 0.96 -17.24 -9.35
CA ALA A 19 0.65 -18.24 -10.36
C ALA A 19 1.20 -17.68 -11.67
N GLY A 20 2.26 -18.34 -12.15
CA GLY A 20 3.04 -18.15 -13.38
C GLY A 20 2.66 -17.00 -14.31
N GLU A 21 3.58 -16.05 -14.46
CA GLU A 21 4.03 -15.56 -15.77
C GLU A 21 5.33 -14.76 -15.55
N GLY A 22 6.33 -15.02 -16.39
CA GLY A 22 7.67 -14.45 -16.27
C GLY A 22 7.64 -12.93 -16.21
N PHE A 23 8.28 -12.36 -15.18
CA PHE A 23 8.32 -10.92 -14.98
C PHE A 23 9.21 -10.24 -16.02
N LYS A 24 8.59 -9.82 -17.13
CA LYS A 24 9.20 -9.01 -18.19
C LYS A 24 9.52 -7.59 -17.69
N HIS A 25 10.49 -6.94 -18.35
CA HIS A 25 10.97 -5.59 -18.04
C HIS A 25 9.82 -4.57 -17.88
N VAL A 26 9.97 -3.63 -16.94
CA VAL A 26 8.99 -2.58 -16.66
C VAL A 26 9.30 -1.39 -17.57
N ASP A 27 8.44 -1.13 -18.55
CA ASP A 27 8.42 0.09 -19.37
C ASP A 27 7.03 0.74 -19.20
N HIS A 28 6.98 2.08 -19.21
CA HIS A 28 5.76 2.87 -19.16
C HIS A 28 4.75 2.45 -20.23
N LYS A 29 5.20 1.97 -21.40
CA LYS A 29 4.32 1.48 -22.47
C LYS A 29 3.50 0.23 -22.08
N HIS A 30 3.92 -0.53 -21.07
CA HIS A 30 3.24 -1.75 -20.63
C HIS A 30 2.06 -1.49 -19.69
N TRP A 31 1.98 -0.30 -19.06
CA TRP A 31 0.95 0.01 -18.07
C TRP A 31 0.10 1.19 -18.52
N THR A 32 -1.23 1.02 -18.46
CA THR A 32 -2.15 2.10 -18.84
C THR A 32 -1.97 3.35 -17.97
N ASP A 33 -2.14 4.52 -18.59
CA ASP A 33 -2.20 5.84 -17.97
C ASP A 33 -3.64 6.30 -17.66
N LYS A 34 -4.66 5.50 -18.06
CA LYS A 34 -6.09 5.80 -17.91
C LYS A 34 -6.50 6.21 -16.50
N TYR A 35 -5.79 5.71 -15.49
CA TYR A 35 -6.09 5.95 -14.08
C TYR A 35 -5.15 6.97 -13.40
N ASP A 36 -4.15 7.49 -14.12
CA ASP A 36 -3.19 8.47 -13.60
C ASP A 36 -3.86 9.72 -13.02
N PRO A 37 -4.95 10.27 -13.61
CA PRO A 37 -5.67 11.38 -13.00
C PRO A 37 -6.22 11.05 -11.60
N TYR A 38 -6.60 9.79 -11.34
CA TYR A 38 -7.09 9.37 -10.03
C TYR A 38 -5.95 9.24 -9.02
N PHE A 39 -4.81 8.68 -9.43
CA PHE A 39 -3.64 8.65 -8.55
C PHE A 39 -3.16 10.07 -8.22
N ARG A 40 -2.92 10.92 -9.23
CA ARG A 40 -2.51 12.33 -9.04
C ARG A 40 -3.45 13.09 -8.10
N LYS A 41 -4.76 13.02 -8.36
CA LYS A 41 -5.76 13.71 -7.55
C LYS A 41 -5.73 13.26 -6.09
N ASN A 42 -5.76 11.94 -5.85
CA ASN A 42 -5.88 11.41 -4.50
C ASN A 42 -4.56 11.50 -3.72
N SER A 43 -3.40 11.33 -4.36
CA SER A 43 -2.09 11.56 -3.74
C SER A 43 -1.97 13.01 -3.29
N LYS A 44 -2.30 13.98 -4.16
CA LYS A 44 -2.33 15.40 -3.78
C LYS A 44 -3.28 15.66 -2.61
N HIS A 45 -4.48 15.06 -2.64
CA HIS A 45 -5.49 15.27 -1.61
C HIS A 45 -5.09 14.71 -0.23
N TYR A 46 -4.50 13.51 -0.18
CA TYR A 46 -4.21 12.81 1.08
C TYR A 46 -2.79 13.01 1.62
N PHE A 47 -1.82 13.31 0.75
CA PHE A 47 -0.41 13.44 1.12
C PHE A 47 0.19 14.81 0.77
N GLY A 48 -0.53 15.66 0.03
CA GLY A 48 -0.06 16.97 -0.41
C GLY A 48 0.62 16.95 -1.78
N PRO A 49 0.91 18.14 -2.35
CA PRO A 49 1.38 18.28 -3.73
C PRO A 49 2.82 17.79 -3.97
N LEU A 50 3.61 17.62 -2.90
CA LEU A 50 5.03 17.24 -2.99
C LEU A 50 5.25 15.73 -3.05
N VAL A 51 4.24 14.90 -2.75
CA VAL A 51 4.39 13.46 -2.88
C VAL A 51 4.33 13.06 -4.35
N ASP A 52 5.26 12.23 -4.82
CA ASP A 52 5.14 11.66 -6.16
C ASP A 52 4.02 10.61 -6.17
N TRP A 53 2.95 10.92 -6.91
CA TRP A 53 1.78 10.06 -7.09
C TRP A 53 2.14 8.69 -7.72
N ARG A 54 3.29 8.59 -8.42
CA ARG A 54 3.77 7.35 -9.04
C ARG A 54 4.04 6.25 -8.04
N TRP A 55 4.34 6.56 -6.77
CA TRP A 55 4.44 5.54 -5.72
C TRP A 55 3.14 4.74 -5.57
N PHE A 56 1.99 5.41 -5.63
CA PHE A 56 0.69 4.77 -5.53
C PHE A 56 0.28 4.08 -6.83
N LYS A 57 0.69 4.59 -8.00
CA LYS A 57 0.56 3.86 -9.27
C LYS A 57 1.36 2.55 -9.24
N ALA A 58 2.60 2.61 -8.77
CA ALA A 58 3.47 1.45 -8.59
C ALA A 58 2.82 0.42 -7.65
N GLN A 59 2.19 0.88 -6.56
CA GLN A 59 1.39 0.02 -5.69
C GLN A 59 0.18 -0.60 -6.40
N GLY A 60 -0.61 0.17 -7.17
CA GLY A 60 -1.73 -0.38 -7.95
C GLY A 60 -1.29 -1.41 -9.00
N ILE A 61 -0.14 -1.21 -9.63
CA ILE A 61 0.49 -2.22 -10.50
C ILE A 61 0.92 -3.45 -9.68
N ALA A 62 1.46 -3.24 -8.48
CA ALA A 62 1.84 -4.33 -7.58
C ALA A 62 0.63 -5.17 -7.13
N GLU A 63 -0.52 -4.54 -6.89
CA GLU A 63 -1.74 -5.18 -6.41
C GLU A 63 -2.48 -5.95 -7.52
N SER A 64 -2.69 -5.33 -8.67
CA SER A 64 -3.60 -5.89 -9.69
C SER A 64 -3.10 -5.76 -11.14
N GLY A 65 -1.91 -5.19 -11.35
CA GLY A 65 -1.50 -4.76 -12.70
C GLY A 65 -2.44 -3.68 -13.26
N LEU A 66 -3.01 -2.84 -12.40
CA LEU A 66 -4.05 -1.85 -12.73
C LEU A 66 -5.35 -2.46 -13.30
N ASN A 67 -5.64 -3.74 -13.04
CA ASN A 67 -6.87 -4.37 -13.49
C ASN A 67 -8.07 -3.96 -12.60
N PRO A 68 -9.05 -3.20 -13.12
CA PRO A 68 -10.19 -2.74 -12.33
C PRO A 68 -11.17 -3.87 -11.98
N LYS A 69 -11.14 -4.99 -12.70
CA LYS A 69 -12.02 -6.15 -12.50
C LYS A 69 -11.35 -7.24 -11.65
N ALA A 70 -10.11 -7.02 -11.18
CA ALA A 70 -9.39 -8.02 -10.41
C ALA A 70 -10.13 -8.38 -9.12
N ARG A 71 -10.29 -9.68 -8.88
CA ARG A 71 -10.81 -10.24 -7.63
C ARG A 71 -9.88 -11.33 -7.15
N SER A 72 -9.35 -11.19 -5.93
CA SER A 72 -8.50 -12.23 -5.35
C SER A 72 -9.34 -13.40 -4.83
N ARG A 73 -8.71 -14.56 -4.60
CA ARG A 73 -9.37 -15.75 -4.03
C ARG A 73 -10.00 -15.50 -2.66
N VAL A 74 -9.50 -14.51 -1.91
CA VAL A 74 -10.01 -14.15 -0.59
C VAL A 74 -10.94 -12.92 -0.62
N GLY A 75 -11.26 -12.41 -1.82
CA GLY A 75 -12.26 -11.37 -2.02
C GLY A 75 -11.75 -9.93 -2.06
N ALA A 76 -10.44 -9.69 -2.23
CA ALA A 76 -9.91 -8.35 -2.49
C ALA A 76 -10.37 -7.86 -3.87
N VAL A 77 -10.66 -6.56 -4.03
CA VAL A 77 -11.34 -6.02 -5.23
C VAL A 77 -10.56 -4.86 -5.85
N GLY A 78 -10.49 -4.86 -7.19
CA GLY A 78 -10.14 -3.72 -8.02
C GLY A 78 -8.66 -3.36 -8.06
N VAL A 79 -8.36 -2.15 -8.52
CA VAL A 79 -7.01 -1.67 -8.82
C VAL A 79 -6.06 -1.80 -7.62
N MET A 80 -6.52 -1.41 -6.44
CA MET A 80 -5.74 -1.39 -5.19
C MET A 80 -6.00 -2.61 -4.31
N GLN A 81 -6.72 -3.62 -4.82
CA GLN A 81 -7.07 -4.86 -4.10
C GLN A 81 -7.56 -4.62 -2.67
N ILE A 82 -8.54 -3.72 -2.51
CA ILE A 82 -9.13 -3.40 -1.21
C ILE A 82 -10.12 -4.51 -0.81
N MET A 83 -10.02 -4.96 0.44
CA MET A 83 -10.99 -5.87 1.03
C MET A 83 -12.34 -5.16 1.28
N PRO A 84 -13.50 -5.79 1.01
CA PRO A 84 -14.81 -5.20 1.28
C PRO A 84 -14.97 -4.66 2.70
N LYS A 85 -14.49 -5.41 3.70
CA LYS A 85 -14.49 -4.98 5.10
C LYS A 85 -13.64 -3.73 5.36
N THR A 86 -12.48 -3.64 4.72
CA THR A 86 -11.63 -2.44 4.79
C THR A 86 -12.34 -1.25 4.15
N PHE A 87 -13.00 -1.45 3.01
CA PHE A 87 -13.80 -0.41 2.36
C PHE A 87 -14.95 0.08 3.24
N GLU A 88 -15.67 -0.81 3.92
CA GLU A 88 -16.72 -0.42 4.87
C GLU A 88 -16.18 0.45 6.01
N TYR A 89 -15.02 0.09 6.57
CA TYR A 89 -14.35 0.89 7.59
C TYR A 89 -13.98 2.28 7.07
N ILE A 90 -13.36 2.33 5.89
CA ILE A 90 -12.97 3.58 5.24
C ILE A 90 -14.21 4.45 4.98
N ARG A 91 -15.31 3.88 4.48
CA ARG A 91 -16.55 4.60 4.16
C ARG A 91 -17.21 5.22 5.39
N LYS A 92 -17.09 4.59 6.56
CA LYS A 92 -17.54 5.19 7.84
C LYS A 92 -16.78 6.47 8.20
N LYS A 93 -15.54 6.62 7.71
CA LYS A 93 -14.69 7.81 7.93
C LYS A 93 -14.72 8.79 6.76
N ASN A 94 -15.00 8.29 5.55
CA ASN A 94 -15.09 9.06 4.33
C ASN A 94 -16.31 8.62 3.51
N ALA A 95 -17.47 9.19 3.84
CA ALA A 95 -18.76 8.87 3.21
C ALA A 95 -18.87 9.28 1.73
N SER A 96 -17.87 10.00 1.20
CA SER A 96 -17.81 10.38 -0.21
C SER A 96 -17.48 9.19 -1.13
N LEU A 97 -16.85 8.13 -0.61
CA LEU A 97 -16.47 6.95 -1.37
C LEU A 97 -17.70 6.05 -1.63
N LYS A 98 -18.08 5.91 -2.90
CA LYS A 98 -19.39 5.32 -3.27
C LYS A 98 -19.36 3.86 -3.70
N SER A 99 -18.33 3.39 -4.40
CA SER A 99 -18.25 2.01 -4.92
C SER A 99 -16.83 1.46 -4.79
N LEU A 100 -16.71 0.18 -4.46
CA LEU A 100 -15.42 -0.49 -4.37
C LEU A 100 -14.92 -0.97 -5.75
N GLU A 101 -15.85 -1.24 -6.67
CA GLU A 101 -15.62 -1.78 -8.00
C GLU A 101 -15.21 -0.70 -9.01
N ALA A 102 -15.64 0.54 -8.79
CA ALA A 102 -15.30 1.66 -9.67
C ALA A 102 -13.84 2.10 -9.43
N PRO A 103 -12.96 2.15 -10.47
CA PRO A 103 -11.52 2.43 -10.31
C PRO A 103 -11.23 3.75 -9.59
N LYS A 104 -11.99 4.80 -9.90
CA LYS A 104 -11.90 6.11 -9.25
C LYS A 104 -11.98 6.00 -7.72
N TRP A 105 -12.95 5.24 -7.22
CA TRP A 105 -13.23 5.11 -5.80
C TRP A 105 -12.34 4.06 -5.13
N ASN A 106 -12.01 3.00 -5.85
CA ASN A 106 -11.06 1.98 -5.40
C ASN A 106 -9.66 2.58 -5.16
N ILE A 107 -9.17 3.39 -6.10
CA ILE A 107 -7.88 4.10 -5.98
C ILE A 107 -7.93 5.12 -4.83
N ALA A 108 -9.02 5.88 -4.72
CA ALA A 108 -9.20 6.82 -3.61
C ALA A 108 -9.20 6.12 -2.25
N ALA A 109 -9.87 4.96 -2.14
CA ALA A 109 -9.89 4.16 -0.92
C ALA A 109 -8.51 3.57 -0.59
N GLY A 110 -7.77 3.08 -1.60
CA GLY A 110 -6.39 2.62 -1.44
C GLY A 110 -5.48 3.68 -0.85
N ILE A 111 -5.40 4.84 -1.51
CA ILE A 111 -4.52 5.94 -1.07
C ILE A 111 -4.95 6.52 0.29
N TYR A 112 -6.26 6.56 0.57
CA TYR A 112 -6.76 6.90 1.90
C TYR A 112 -6.23 5.92 2.96
N TYR A 113 -6.24 4.63 2.66
CA TYR A 113 -5.74 3.61 3.57
C TYR A 113 -4.22 3.68 3.74
N ASP A 114 -3.47 3.95 2.67
CA ASP A 114 -2.04 4.24 2.76
C ASP A 114 -1.77 5.43 3.68
N ARG A 115 -2.55 6.52 3.56
CA ARG A 115 -2.41 7.68 4.44
C ARG A 115 -2.66 7.32 5.90
N TYR A 116 -3.72 6.56 6.17
CA TYR A 116 -4.00 6.06 7.50
C TYR A 116 -2.82 5.24 8.06
N LEU A 117 -2.22 4.36 7.26
CA LEU A 117 -1.08 3.55 7.69
C LEU A 117 0.20 4.37 7.86
N TYR A 118 0.40 5.37 7.00
CA TYR A 118 1.50 6.33 7.07
C TYR A 118 1.49 7.10 8.38
N GLU A 119 0.32 7.62 8.78
CA GLU A 119 0.13 8.34 10.05
C GLU A 119 0.39 7.45 11.27
N LYS A 120 0.11 6.14 11.17
CA LYS A 120 0.44 5.20 12.24
C LYS A 120 1.95 5.05 12.46
N TRP A 121 2.76 5.43 11.49
CA TRP A 121 4.23 5.45 11.57
C TRP A 121 4.78 6.85 11.85
N ASP A 122 3.96 7.83 12.28
CA ASP A 122 4.44 9.19 12.58
C ASP A 122 5.45 9.26 13.74
N PHE A 123 5.55 8.22 14.56
CA PHE A 123 6.59 8.11 15.59
C PHE A 123 7.97 7.71 15.03
N LEU A 124 8.05 7.30 13.76
CA LEU A 124 9.27 6.84 13.13
C LEU A 124 10.10 8.06 12.73
N ASP A 125 11.32 8.17 13.26
CA ASP A 125 12.27 9.19 12.84
C ASP A 125 12.92 8.79 11.51
N ALA A 126 12.15 8.93 10.43
CA ALA A 126 12.55 8.50 9.09
C ALA A 126 12.16 9.51 8.03
N SER A 127 12.82 9.43 6.87
CA SER A 127 12.43 10.20 5.70
C SER A 127 10.98 9.91 5.30
N ALA A 128 10.34 10.88 4.64
CA ALA A 128 8.98 10.71 4.16
C ALA A 128 8.81 9.50 3.24
N GLN A 129 9.84 9.17 2.46
CA GLN A 129 9.86 8.00 1.58
C GLN A 129 9.99 6.70 2.38
N GLN A 130 10.86 6.64 3.39
CA GLN A 130 10.99 5.45 4.23
C GLN A 130 9.69 5.17 5.00
N ARG A 131 9.09 6.19 5.63
CA ARG A 131 7.77 6.06 6.27
C ARG A 131 6.69 5.53 5.30
N LEU A 132 6.78 5.87 4.01
CA LEU A 132 5.88 5.34 2.99
C LEU A 132 6.13 3.85 2.71
N LEU A 133 7.38 3.38 2.70
CA LEU A 133 7.70 1.95 2.59
C LEU A 133 7.16 1.15 3.78
N PHE A 134 7.27 1.70 5.00
CA PHE A 134 6.62 1.13 6.19
C PHE A 134 5.09 1.10 6.08
N ALA A 135 4.48 2.10 5.45
CA ALA A 135 3.04 2.10 5.16
C ALA A 135 2.67 1.01 4.17
N PHE A 136 3.40 0.85 3.06
CA PHE A 136 3.17 -0.22 2.07
C PHE A 136 3.37 -1.61 2.65
N GLY A 137 4.42 -1.81 3.44
CA GLY A 137 4.61 -3.05 4.19
C GLY A 137 3.41 -3.35 5.08
N SER A 138 2.89 -2.34 5.78
CA SER A 138 1.70 -2.46 6.63
C SER A 138 0.40 -2.65 5.84
N TYR A 139 0.32 -2.15 4.61
CA TYR A 139 -0.83 -2.35 3.73
C TYR A 139 -0.94 -3.82 3.35
N ASN A 140 0.19 -4.42 2.97
CA ASN A 140 0.25 -5.84 2.65
C ASN A 140 0.12 -6.73 3.89
N ALA A 141 0.96 -6.49 4.90
CA ALA A 141 1.15 -7.39 6.05
C ALA A 141 0.29 -7.09 7.27
N GLY A 142 -0.42 -5.95 7.27
CA GLY A 142 -1.06 -5.38 8.45
C GLY A 142 -0.07 -4.69 9.39
N PHE A 143 -0.47 -3.51 9.90
CA PHE A 143 0.34 -2.68 10.80
C PHE A 143 0.93 -3.43 12.01
N ARG A 144 0.14 -4.28 12.66
CA ARG A 144 0.62 -5.03 13.85
C ARG A 144 1.81 -5.93 13.52
N ARG A 145 1.77 -6.60 12.37
CA ARG A 145 2.83 -7.53 11.96
C ARG A 145 4.11 -6.79 11.63
N VAL A 146 4.01 -5.67 10.91
CA VAL A 146 5.19 -4.82 10.63
C VAL A 146 5.70 -4.14 11.90
N ARG A 147 4.83 -3.73 12.82
CA ARG A 147 5.23 -3.19 14.13
C ARG A 147 5.98 -4.22 14.97
N GLN A 148 5.58 -5.49 14.94
CA GLN A 148 6.32 -6.58 15.58
C GLN A 148 7.69 -6.78 14.94
N ALA A 149 7.78 -6.73 13.61
CA ALA A 149 9.05 -6.79 12.88
C ALA A 149 9.97 -5.62 13.25
N TYR A 150 9.43 -4.40 13.30
CA TYR A 150 10.14 -3.21 13.78
C TYR A 150 10.66 -3.38 15.21
N ASN A 151 9.84 -3.89 16.13
CA ASN A 151 10.26 -4.13 17.51
C ASN A 151 11.36 -5.21 17.62
N LYS A 152 11.41 -6.18 16.70
CA LYS A 152 12.52 -7.15 16.62
C LYS A 152 13.80 -6.47 16.13
N SER A 153 13.68 -5.62 15.10
CA SER A 153 14.80 -4.81 14.59
C SER A 153 15.40 -3.90 15.66
N LEU A 154 14.57 -3.27 16.51
CA LEU A 154 15.04 -2.44 17.63
C LEU A 154 15.87 -3.20 18.67
N LYS A 155 15.80 -4.53 18.72
CA LYS A 155 16.69 -5.32 19.59
C LYS A 155 18.11 -5.43 19.03
N GLN A 156 18.29 -5.12 17.75
CA GLN A 156 19.56 -5.24 17.02
C GLN A 156 20.14 -3.88 16.62
N HIS A 157 19.34 -2.81 16.69
CA HIS A 157 19.71 -1.48 16.26
C HIS A 157 19.21 -0.44 17.26
N GLU A 158 20.04 0.57 17.54
CA GLU A 158 19.68 1.69 18.41
C GLU A 158 18.55 2.54 17.81
N VAL A 159 18.59 2.75 16.49
CA VAL A 159 17.56 3.44 15.71
C VAL A 159 17.14 2.56 14.54
N VAL A 160 15.85 2.57 14.23
CA VAL A 160 15.29 1.90 13.06
C VAL A 160 14.50 2.94 12.27
N ASN A 161 15.06 3.38 11.15
CA ASN A 161 14.50 4.42 10.29
C ASN A 161 14.44 4.03 8.82
N GLU A 162 15.09 2.93 8.42
CA GLU A 162 15.06 2.39 7.07
C GLU A 162 14.25 1.08 7.03
N TRP A 163 13.47 0.88 5.97
CA TRP A 163 12.69 -0.33 5.74
C TRP A 163 13.56 -1.59 5.70
N GLU A 164 14.75 -1.48 5.11
CA GLU A 164 15.74 -2.55 4.97
C GLU A 164 16.16 -3.17 6.30
N MET A 165 16.14 -2.40 7.40
CA MET A 165 16.42 -2.91 8.74
C MET A 165 15.32 -3.85 9.24
N VAL A 166 14.09 -3.66 8.76
CA VAL A 166 12.90 -4.39 9.22
C VAL A 166 12.50 -5.52 8.27
N GLU A 167 12.88 -5.45 7.00
CA GLU A 167 12.42 -6.40 5.98
C GLU A 167 12.85 -7.85 6.25
N GLY A 168 13.94 -8.04 7.01
CA GLY A 168 14.40 -9.33 7.54
C GLY A 168 13.34 -10.06 8.37
N PHE A 169 12.49 -9.30 9.07
CA PHE A 169 11.57 -9.80 10.10
C PHE A 169 10.10 -9.85 9.66
N VAL A 170 9.77 -9.36 8.47
CA VAL A 170 8.42 -9.44 7.88
C VAL A 170 8.29 -10.71 7.01
N PRO A 171 7.06 -11.18 6.69
CA PRO A 171 6.88 -12.29 5.77
C PRO A 171 7.56 -12.06 4.42
N GLY A 172 8.08 -13.11 3.79
CA GLY A 172 8.74 -13.02 2.48
C GLY A 172 7.86 -12.34 1.42
N ALA A 173 6.56 -12.67 1.39
CA ALA A 173 5.60 -12.02 0.49
C ALA A 173 5.56 -10.49 0.65
N THR A 174 5.66 -9.98 1.88
CA THR A 174 5.68 -8.54 2.19
C THR A 174 6.99 -7.90 1.78
N ARG A 175 8.12 -8.56 2.02
CA ARG A 175 9.43 -8.11 1.53
C ARG A 175 9.42 -7.97 0.01
N HIS A 176 8.95 -9.01 -0.69
CA HIS A 176 8.83 -8.98 -2.15
C HIS A 176 7.86 -7.91 -2.64
N TYR A 177 6.76 -7.68 -1.94
CA TYR A 177 5.79 -6.64 -2.25
C TYR A 177 6.41 -5.24 -2.23
N VAL A 178 7.07 -4.86 -1.12
CA VAL A 178 7.71 -3.53 -1.00
C VAL A 178 8.86 -3.38 -2.01
N LYS A 179 9.67 -4.44 -2.20
CA LYS A 179 10.72 -4.45 -3.23
C LYS A 179 10.15 -4.27 -4.64
N ARG A 180 9.02 -4.89 -4.95
CA ARG A 180 8.34 -4.76 -6.25
C ARG A 180 7.85 -3.34 -6.47
N ILE A 181 7.25 -2.70 -5.47
CA ILE A 181 6.82 -1.28 -5.57
C ILE A 181 8.01 -0.38 -5.84
N ARG A 182 9.14 -0.55 -5.13
CA ARG A 182 10.36 0.24 -5.37
C ARG A 182 10.89 0.07 -6.80
N LYS A 183 10.98 -1.17 -7.28
CA LYS A 183 11.41 -1.46 -8.66
C LYS A 183 10.50 -0.79 -9.69
N LEU A 184 9.17 -0.86 -9.47
CA LEU A 184 8.19 -0.21 -10.33
C LEU A 184 8.32 1.32 -10.28
N MET A 185 8.52 1.90 -9.10
CA MET A 185 8.74 3.34 -8.93
C MET A 185 9.95 3.81 -9.75
N SER A 186 11.09 3.12 -9.64
CA SER A 186 12.30 3.46 -10.38
C SER A 186 12.16 3.32 -11.90
N ALA A 187 11.23 2.50 -12.38
CA ALA A 187 11.01 2.25 -13.81
C ALA A 187 9.88 3.10 -14.43
N ILE A 188 9.10 3.82 -13.60
CA ILE A 188 8.08 4.79 -14.06
C ILE A 188 8.69 6.21 -14.14
N LEU A 189 9.88 6.41 -13.57
CA LEU A 189 10.74 7.57 -13.77
C LEU A 189 11.48 7.46 -15.10
#